data_AF-A0A7I8KYR9-F1
#
_entry.id   AF-A0A7I8KYR9-F1
#
_cell.length_a   1.000
_cell.length_b   1.000
_cell.length_c   1.000
_cell.angle_alpha   90.00
_cell.angle_beta   90.00
_cell.angle_gamma   90.00
#
_symmetry.space_group_name_H-M   'P 1'
#
loop_
_entity.id
_entity.type
_entity.pdbx_description
1 polymer ?
#
loop_
_entity_poly.entity_id
_entity_poly.type
_entity_poly.pdbx_seq_one_letter_code
_entity_poly.pdbx_strand_id
1 'polypeptide(L)'
;MAKPVGTYAALAVALVLFVFALPLRAQSPPAALVPAIISFGDSSTDVGNNNYIPAAAFKADFPPYGRNFTTHKPTGRFCDGKLVTDFTGECRISYQSFRPSLASEALGFASFPPAYLSPQASGKRLLQGASFASAGSGYYEGTAAIYHALSLAKQMEYYKEYRIELAKVTGKRKAAGILSGAVHLMSFGNGDFFQNYYINSSLRRLYTQDEFSQLLIRRFASFVKDLHGLGARRIGATSLPPVGCLPAPINLFGHGRCISRLNAEAQNFNRKLNATASQLSSKLPGLNLVVLDIFTPLMELITSPSEHGFAEVRKGCCGTGTSRTTVLCKPRREGVCANPEQYVFWDGVHPTQAANQYIAHSLIDQGIALIA
;
A
#
# COMPACT_ATOMS: atom_id res chain seq x y z
N MET A 1 76.32 20.24 4.76
CA MET A 1 75.50 20.73 3.64
C MET A 1 74.14 20.04 3.72
N ALA A 2 73.05 20.80 3.93
CA ALA A 2 71.72 20.24 4.10
C ALA A 2 71.09 19.89 2.74
N LYS A 3 70.46 18.71 2.63
CA LYS A 3 69.70 18.32 1.43
C LYS A 3 68.31 18.98 1.44
N PRO A 4 67.76 19.40 0.28
CA PRO A 4 66.48 20.11 0.23
C PRO A 4 65.30 19.15 0.46
N VAL A 5 64.69 19.22 1.63
CA VAL A 5 63.51 18.41 2.01
C VAL A 5 62.22 18.95 1.35
N GLY A 6 62.20 20.22 0.93
CA GLY A 6 60.99 20.91 0.46
C GLY A 6 60.35 20.36 -0.83
N THR A 7 61.15 19.87 -1.79
CA THR A 7 60.65 19.52 -3.13
C THR A 7 59.76 18.28 -3.14
N TYR A 8 60.10 17.27 -2.33
CA TYR A 8 59.32 16.03 -2.22
C TYR A 8 58.00 16.25 -1.46
N ALA A 9 58.00 17.11 -0.45
CA ALA A 9 56.78 17.49 0.28
C ALA A 9 55.78 18.22 -0.61
N ALA A 10 56.24 19.17 -1.45
CA ALA A 10 55.38 19.88 -2.39
C ALA A 10 54.74 18.96 -3.44
N LEU A 11 55.51 18.02 -3.99
CA LEU A 11 55.02 17.00 -4.93
C LEU A 11 54.00 16.05 -4.28
N ALA A 12 54.24 15.62 -3.04
CA ALA A 12 53.30 14.76 -2.31
C ALA A 12 51.97 15.49 -2.01
N VAL A 13 52.02 16.75 -1.57
CA VAL A 13 50.82 17.57 -1.32
C VAL A 13 50.04 17.82 -2.60
N ALA A 14 50.72 18.12 -3.72
CA ALA A 14 50.09 18.28 -5.02
C ALA A 14 49.40 16.99 -5.50
N LEU A 15 50.02 15.83 -5.31
CA LEU A 15 49.42 14.54 -5.68
C LEU A 15 48.19 14.21 -4.83
N VAL A 16 48.24 14.46 -3.51
CA VAL A 16 47.09 14.28 -2.60
C VAL A 16 45.93 15.19 -2.99
N LEU A 17 46.20 16.47 -3.28
CA LEU A 17 45.17 17.41 -3.75
C LEU A 17 44.58 16.97 -5.10
N PHE A 18 45.37 16.37 -6.01
CA PHE A 18 44.87 15.88 -7.29
C PHE A 18 43.96 14.64 -7.14
N VAL A 19 44.23 13.76 -6.17
CA VAL A 19 43.36 12.63 -5.83
C VAL A 19 42.02 13.11 -5.25
N PHE A 20 42.02 14.18 -4.44
CA PHE A 20 40.78 14.82 -3.94
C PHE A 20 40.10 15.74 -4.97
N ALA A 21 40.77 16.10 -6.07
CA ALA A 21 40.22 16.92 -7.16
C ALA A 21 39.61 16.10 -8.31
N LEU A 22 39.56 14.77 -8.20
CA LEU A 22 38.68 13.96 -9.04
C LEU A 22 37.24 14.44 -8.79
N PRO A 23 36.52 14.95 -9.81
CA PRO A 23 35.14 15.34 -9.62
C PRO A 23 34.36 14.11 -9.18
N LEU A 24 33.72 14.20 -8.01
CA LEU A 24 32.71 13.25 -7.57
C LEU A 24 31.67 13.19 -8.68
N ARG A 25 31.79 12.19 -9.55
CA ARG A 25 30.88 11.95 -10.66
C ARG A 25 29.54 11.65 -10.02
N ALA A 26 28.67 12.65 -9.96
CA ALA A 26 27.37 12.56 -9.35
C ALA A 26 26.68 11.34 -9.97
N GLN A 27 26.61 10.26 -9.20
CA GLN A 27 26.00 9.03 -9.68
C GLN A 27 24.56 9.38 -9.99
N SER A 28 24.16 9.18 -11.24
CA SER A 28 22.76 9.30 -11.64
C SER A 28 21.93 8.49 -10.64
N PRO A 29 20.83 9.04 -10.09
CA PRO A 29 20.00 8.28 -9.17
C PRO A 29 19.69 6.91 -9.79
N PRO A 30 19.80 5.80 -9.05
CA PRO A 30 19.52 4.48 -9.59
C PRO A 30 18.13 4.49 -10.24
N ALA A 31 18.05 4.00 -11.48
CA ALA A 31 16.83 4.07 -12.25
C ALA A 31 15.71 3.29 -11.55
N ALA A 32 14.49 3.83 -11.60
CA ALA A 32 13.31 3.14 -11.10
C ALA A 32 13.13 1.81 -11.84
N LEU A 33 12.92 0.71 -11.11
CA LEU A 33 12.73 -0.64 -11.68
C LEU A 33 11.48 -0.73 -12.58
N VAL A 34 10.49 0.14 -12.34
CA VAL A 34 9.28 0.27 -13.14
C VAL A 34 9.00 1.75 -13.42
N PRO A 35 8.34 2.10 -14.53
CA PRO A 35 8.12 3.50 -14.90
C PRO A 35 7.13 4.23 -13.99
N ALA A 36 6.15 3.54 -13.40
CA ALA A 36 5.15 4.10 -12.50
C ALA A 36 4.54 3.03 -11.58
N ILE A 37 3.96 3.47 -10.45
CA ILE A 37 3.12 2.66 -9.56
C ILE A 37 1.72 3.26 -9.58
N ILE A 38 0.72 2.44 -9.90
CA ILE A 38 -0.66 2.87 -10.03
C ILE A 38 -1.50 2.04 -9.07
N SER A 39 -2.21 2.68 -8.14
CA SER A 39 -2.94 1.96 -7.08
C SER A 39 -4.44 2.18 -7.08
N PHE A 40 -5.17 1.14 -6.71
CA PHE A 40 -6.62 1.06 -6.58
C PHE A 40 -6.95 0.41 -5.24
N GLY A 41 -8.07 0.75 -4.61
CA GLY A 41 -8.46 0.05 -3.41
C GLY A 41 -9.31 0.80 -2.40
N ASP A 42 -9.30 0.26 -1.19
CA ASP A 42 -9.85 0.84 0.02
C ASP A 42 -8.80 1.65 0.83
N SER A 43 -9.05 1.86 2.13
CA SER A 43 -8.19 2.63 3.03
C SER A 43 -6.77 2.09 3.18
N SER A 44 -6.53 0.82 2.86
CA SER A 44 -5.20 0.21 2.85
C SER A 44 -4.25 0.79 1.79
N THR A 45 -4.77 1.49 0.79
CA THR A 45 -4.01 2.10 -0.31
C THR A 45 -4.42 3.54 -0.64
N ASP A 46 -5.36 4.11 0.13
CA ASP A 46 -5.78 5.51 0.05
C ASP A 46 -4.68 6.43 0.61
N VAL A 47 -4.09 7.21 -0.28
CA VAL A 47 -3.03 8.18 0.04
C VAL A 47 -3.55 9.61 0.25
N GLY A 48 -4.87 9.78 0.28
CA GLY A 48 -5.56 11.05 0.56
C GLY A 48 -6.67 11.46 -0.41
N ASN A 49 -7.24 10.54 -1.21
CA ASN A 49 -8.36 10.89 -2.10
C ASN A 49 -9.60 11.30 -1.30
N ASN A 50 -9.90 10.61 -0.20
CA ASN A 50 -11.06 10.92 0.63
C ASN A 50 -11.07 12.35 1.21
N ASN A 51 -9.90 12.99 1.35
CA ASN A 51 -9.78 14.39 1.78
C ASN A 51 -10.51 15.35 0.82
N TYR A 52 -10.56 14.99 -0.47
CA TYR A 52 -11.17 15.78 -1.54
C TYR A 52 -12.64 15.41 -1.82
N ILE A 53 -13.23 14.53 -1.01
CA ILE A 53 -14.62 14.11 -1.12
C ILE A 53 -15.37 14.65 0.10
N PRO A 54 -16.17 15.74 -0.03
CA PRO A 54 -16.82 16.37 1.12
C PRO A 54 -17.68 15.40 1.94
N ALA A 55 -18.45 14.56 1.27
CA ALA A 55 -19.39 13.61 1.88
C ALA A 55 -18.75 12.29 2.39
N ALA A 56 -17.47 12.01 2.10
CA ALA A 56 -16.85 10.75 2.47
C ALA A 56 -16.85 10.54 4.00
N ALA A 57 -17.41 9.41 4.44
CA ALA A 57 -17.60 9.09 5.86
C ALA A 57 -16.28 8.80 6.60
N PHE A 58 -15.24 8.40 5.88
CA PHE A 58 -13.92 8.09 6.42
C PHE A 58 -12.87 9.05 5.87
N LYS A 59 -12.15 9.74 6.77
CA LYS A 59 -11.01 10.60 6.47
C LYS A 59 -9.91 10.37 7.50
N ALA A 60 -8.66 10.61 7.09
CA ALA A 60 -7.46 10.53 7.91
C ALA A 60 -6.58 11.77 7.71
N ASP A 61 -7.22 12.92 7.52
CA ASP A 61 -6.66 14.26 7.32
C ASP A 61 -6.47 15.03 8.65
N PHE A 62 -6.56 14.34 9.79
CA PHE A 62 -6.44 14.91 11.13
C PHE A 62 -5.45 14.14 12.02
N PRO A 63 -4.77 14.81 12.98
CA PRO A 63 -3.92 14.13 13.96
C PRO A 63 -4.74 13.15 14.82
N PRO A 64 -4.23 11.95 15.13
CA PRO A 64 -2.80 11.60 15.11
C PRO A 64 -2.30 10.90 13.83
N TYR A 65 -3.10 10.75 12.78
CA TYR A 65 -2.63 10.17 11.51
C TYR A 65 -1.43 10.95 10.96
N GLY A 66 -0.47 10.25 10.35
CA GLY A 66 0.75 10.87 9.81
C GLY A 66 1.76 11.40 10.83
N ARG A 67 1.63 11.10 12.14
CA ARG A 67 2.60 11.51 13.18
C ARG A 67 4.05 11.06 12.92
N ASN A 68 4.26 9.98 12.17
CA ASN A 68 5.57 9.41 11.85
C ASN A 68 6.12 9.84 10.48
N PHE A 69 5.41 10.71 9.74
CA PHE A 69 6.05 11.46 8.66
C PHE A 69 7.00 12.52 9.21
N THR A 70 8.05 12.86 8.47
CA THR A 70 8.99 13.97 8.78
C THR A 70 8.30 15.32 8.93
N THR A 71 7.12 15.49 8.33
CA THR A 71 6.28 16.69 8.46
C THR A 71 5.36 16.67 9.69
N HIS A 72 5.23 15.52 10.36
CA HIS A 72 4.26 15.21 11.42
C HIS A 72 2.81 15.58 11.06
N LYS A 73 2.47 15.57 9.76
CA LYS A 73 1.17 16.00 9.24
C LYS A 73 0.37 14.83 8.65
N PRO A 74 -0.94 14.75 8.91
CA PRO A 74 -1.82 13.79 8.26
C PRO A 74 -1.88 14.06 6.75
N THR A 75 -1.89 12.99 5.96
CA THR A 75 -2.02 13.07 4.48
C THR A 75 -3.33 12.51 3.97
N GLY A 76 -4.18 11.93 4.84
CA GLY A 76 -5.31 11.10 4.43
C GLY A 76 -4.99 9.60 4.36
N ARG A 77 -3.75 9.20 4.64
CA ARG A 77 -3.38 7.79 4.89
C ARG A 77 -3.89 7.34 6.25
N PHE A 78 -4.50 6.16 6.29
CA PHE A 78 -5.07 5.56 7.50
C PHE A 78 -4.00 4.85 8.35
N CYS A 79 -2.93 5.58 8.68
CA CYS A 79 -1.74 5.08 9.38
C CYS A 79 -1.08 6.20 10.19
N ASP A 80 -0.23 5.87 11.17
CA ASP A 80 0.70 6.82 11.77
C ASP A 80 1.71 7.39 10.77
N GLY A 81 1.94 6.72 9.64
CA GLY A 81 2.82 7.21 8.58
C GLY A 81 2.56 6.50 7.25
N LYS A 82 3.57 5.79 6.76
CA LYS A 82 3.58 5.08 5.47
C LYS A 82 2.69 3.83 5.47
N LEU A 83 2.01 3.61 4.34
CA LEU A 83 1.28 2.39 4.00
C LEU A 83 2.21 1.35 3.36
N VAL A 84 1.74 0.11 3.19
CA VAL A 84 2.48 -0.95 2.47
C VAL A 84 2.91 -0.49 1.07
N THR A 85 2.02 0.19 0.34
CA THR A 85 2.29 0.70 -1.02
C THR A 85 3.32 1.81 -1.09
N ASP A 86 3.56 2.52 0.02
CA ASP A 86 4.60 3.55 0.09
C ASP A 86 5.99 2.88 0.11
N PHE A 87 6.16 1.87 0.96
CA PHE A 87 7.41 1.10 1.07
C PHE A 87 7.76 0.35 -0.21
N THR A 88 6.78 -0.23 -0.92
CA THR A 88 7.01 -0.85 -2.24
C THR A 88 7.53 0.14 -3.29
N GLY A 89 7.36 1.46 -3.09
CA GLY A 89 7.90 2.47 -4.00
C GLY A 89 9.33 2.95 -3.68
N GLU A 90 9.81 2.78 -2.45
CA GLU A 90 10.87 3.62 -1.89
C GLU A 90 12.25 2.98 -1.73
N CYS A 91 12.38 1.65 -1.64
CA CYS A 91 13.69 1.00 -1.48
C CYS A 91 14.53 1.16 -2.76
N ARG A 92 15.32 2.23 -2.83
CA ARG A 92 16.36 2.43 -3.85
C ARG A 92 17.43 1.33 -3.72
N ILE A 93 17.96 0.89 -4.87
CA ILE A 93 19.17 0.05 -4.90
C ILE A 93 20.35 0.86 -4.34
N SER A 94 20.59 0.73 -3.04
CA SER A 94 21.76 1.26 -2.33
C SER A 94 22.65 0.10 -1.88
N TYR A 95 23.66 -0.19 -2.68
CA TYR A 95 24.62 -1.28 -2.43
C TYR A 95 25.67 -0.89 -1.38
N GLN A 96 25.29 -0.54 -0.14
CA GLN A 96 26.25 -0.51 0.97
C GLN A 96 25.61 -0.50 2.37
N SER A 97 26.14 -1.37 3.25
CA SER A 97 26.27 -1.16 4.70
C SER A 97 25.04 -1.12 5.64
N PHE A 98 24.22 -2.17 5.62
CA PHE A 98 23.94 -2.97 6.83
C PHE A 98 23.50 -4.39 6.39
N ARG A 99 24.03 -5.46 6.99
CA ARG A 99 23.81 -6.87 6.59
C ARG A 99 23.72 -7.77 7.83
N PRO A 100 23.17 -9.00 7.75
CA PRO A 100 22.37 -9.64 6.68
C PRO A 100 20.91 -9.92 7.13
N SER A 101 19.98 -10.49 6.36
CA SER A 101 19.92 -10.89 4.93
C SER A 101 18.44 -10.99 4.48
N LEU A 102 18.03 -10.14 3.55
CA LEU A 102 16.88 -10.26 2.61
C LEU A 102 16.96 -9.01 1.71
N ALA A 103 17.40 -9.18 0.47
CA ALA A 103 17.65 -8.07 -0.45
C ALA A 103 16.38 -7.79 -1.28
N SER A 104 15.35 -7.26 -0.63
CA SER A 104 14.10 -6.86 -1.29
C SER A 104 14.31 -5.52 -2.01
N GLU A 105 14.64 -5.58 -3.31
CA GLU A 105 14.75 -4.39 -4.18
C GLU A 105 13.38 -3.70 -4.29
N ALA A 106 13.33 -2.37 -4.31
CA ALA A 106 12.09 -1.69 -4.66
C ALA A 106 12.30 -0.55 -5.65
N LEU A 107 11.20 0.15 -5.92
CA LEU A 107 10.97 0.69 -7.25
C LEU A 107 11.64 2.06 -7.48
N GLY A 108 12.42 2.55 -6.53
CA GLY A 108 13.39 3.66 -6.71
C GLY A 108 12.80 5.07 -6.81
N PHE A 109 11.51 5.27 -6.49
CA PHE A 109 10.86 6.57 -6.62
C PHE A 109 11.32 7.57 -5.55
N ALA A 110 11.48 8.83 -5.94
CA ALA A 110 11.83 9.93 -5.03
C ALA A 110 10.63 10.51 -4.25
N SER A 111 9.41 10.12 -4.63
CA SER A 111 8.15 10.52 -3.99
C SER A 111 7.04 9.55 -4.36
N PHE A 112 6.08 9.35 -3.46
CA PHE A 112 4.93 8.48 -3.71
C PHE A 112 4.03 8.99 -4.84
N PRO A 113 3.33 8.10 -5.55
CA PRO A 113 2.20 8.47 -6.39
C PRO A 113 1.19 9.33 -5.60
N PRO A 114 0.75 10.49 -6.13
CA PRO A 114 -0.24 11.33 -5.46
C PRO A 114 -1.63 10.68 -5.47
N ALA A 115 -2.48 11.08 -4.52
CA ALA A 115 -3.92 10.88 -4.61
C ALA A 115 -4.43 11.59 -5.88
N TYR A 116 -5.15 10.89 -6.76
CA TYR A 116 -5.57 11.45 -8.05
C TYR A 116 -6.46 12.70 -7.91
N LEU A 117 -7.29 12.78 -6.87
CA LEU A 117 -8.10 13.97 -6.58
C LEU A 117 -7.30 15.16 -6.03
N SER A 118 -6.01 14.97 -5.71
CA SER A 118 -5.16 16.06 -5.23
C SER A 118 -4.69 16.95 -6.37
N PRO A 119 -4.63 18.29 -6.20
CA PRO A 119 -3.98 19.19 -7.16
C PRO A 119 -2.51 18.82 -7.48
N GLN A 120 -1.86 18.02 -6.62
CA GLN A 120 -0.52 17.48 -6.86
C GLN A 120 -0.47 16.38 -7.95
N ALA A 121 -1.60 15.77 -8.31
CA ALA A 121 -1.72 14.80 -9.40
C ALA A 121 -1.81 15.50 -10.76
N SER A 122 -0.80 16.30 -11.09
CA SER A 122 -0.79 17.15 -12.28
C SER A 122 0.58 17.18 -12.98
N GLY A 123 0.56 17.40 -14.30
CA GLY A 123 1.76 17.53 -15.12
C GLY A 123 2.75 16.37 -14.94
N LYS A 124 4.03 16.70 -14.71
CA LYS A 124 5.10 15.72 -14.57
C LYS A 124 4.95 14.77 -13.37
N ARG A 125 4.12 15.09 -12.35
CA ARG A 125 3.89 14.19 -11.20
C ARG A 125 3.17 12.91 -11.61
N LEU A 126 2.29 12.99 -12.63
CA LEU A 126 1.59 11.84 -13.19
C LEU A 126 2.52 10.80 -13.83
N LEU A 127 3.77 11.16 -14.17
CA LEU A 127 4.74 10.22 -14.74
C LEU A 127 5.14 9.10 -13.77
N GLN A 128 4.98 9.31 -12.46
CA GLN A 128 5.27 8.30 -11.41
C GLN A 128 4.05 7.43 -11.10
N GLY A 129 2.89 7.72 -11.68
CA GLY A 129 1.61 7.08 -11.38
C GLY A 129 0.69 7.95 -10.53
N ALA A 130 -0.40 7.34 -10.03
CA ALA A 130 -1.35 7.94 -9.10
C ALA A 130 -2.09 6.84 -8.31
N SER A 131 -2.64 7.19 -7.15
CA SER A 131 -3.60 6.35 -6.42
C SER A 131 -5.02 6.82 -6.68
N PHE A 132 -5.90 5.90 -7.04
CA PHE A 132 -7.35 6.07 -7.15
C PHE A 132 -8.11 5.50 -5.95
N ALA A 133 -7.40 4.84 -5.02
CA ALA A 133 -7.98 4.20 -3.86
C ALA A 133 -8.75 5.17 -2.95
N SER A 134 -9.76 4.69 -2.26
CA SER A 134 -10.68 5.51 -1.46
C SER A 134 -11.20 4.72 -0.26
N ALA A 135 -10.97 5.23 0.95
CA ALA A 135 -11.42 4.57 2.17
C ALA A 135 -12.95 4.38 2.23
N GLY A 136 -13.38 3.15 2.53
CA GLY A 136 -14.78 2.72 2.45
C GLY A 136 -15.18 2.10 1.10
N SER A 137 -14.25 2.00 0.14
CA SER A 137 -14.47 1.28 -1.12
C SER A 137 -14.35 -0.25 -0.98
N GLY A 138 -14.65 -0.95 -2.07
CA GLY A 138 -14.69 -2.40 -2.16
C GLY A 138 -14.99 -2.89 -3.58
N TYR A 139 -14.93 -4.20 -3.80
CA TYR A 139 -15.38 -4.84 -5.04
C TYR A 139 -16.91 -4.73 -5.23
N TYR A 140 -17.68 -4.54 -4.15
CA TYR A 140 -19.11 -4.31 -4.22
C TYR A 140 -19.43 -2.81 -4.16
N GLU A 141 -20.00 -2.27 -5.25
CA GLU A 141 -20.40 -0.87 -5.39
C GLU A 141 -21.24 -0.36 -4.19
N GLY A 142 -22.10 -1.22 -3.63
CA GLY A 142 -22.93 -0.87 -2.47
C GLY A 142 -22.14 -0.60 -1.19
N THR A 143 -20.93 -1.15 -1.04
CA THR A 143 -20.03 -0.85 0.09
C THR A 143 -19.56 0.60 0.01
N ALA A 144 -19.07 1.04 -1.15
CA ALA A 144 -18.66 2.42 -1.38
C ALA A 144 -19.82 3.41 -1.23
N ALA A 145 -21.03 3.03 -1.65
CA ALA A 145 -22.22 3.85 -1.54
C ALA A 145 -22.62 4.14 -0.07
N ILE A 146 -22.45 3.19 0.85
CA ILE A 146 -22.73 3.38 2.29
C ILE A 146 -21.83 4.46 2.90
N TYR A 147 -20.60 4.60 2.41
CA TYR A 147 -19.57 5.49 2.98
C TYR A 147 -19.26 6.73 2.13
N HIS A 148 -20.01 6.94 1.04
CA HIS A 148 -19.77 8.00 0.05
C HIS A 148 -18.32 8.00 -0.47
N ALA A 149 -17.74 6.81 -0.65
CA ALA A 149 -16.40 6.57 -1.16
C ALA A 149 -16.39 6.45 -2.70
N LEU A 150 -15.21 6.51 -3.32
CA LEU A 150 -15.05 6.19 -4.75
C LEU A 150 -15.22 4.68 -4.95
N SER A 151 -16.32 4.30 -5.59
CA SER A 151 -16.59 2.89 -5.93
C SER A 151 -15.60 2.33 -6.95
N LEU A 152 -15.55 1.00 -7.07
CA LEU A 152 -14.68 0.30 -8.03
C LEU A 152 -14.84 0.86 -9.46
N ALA A 153 -16.09 1.08 -9.91
CA ALA A 153 -16.39 1.74 -11.18
C ALA A 153 -15.82 3.17 -11.28
N LYS A 154 -15.92 3.98 -10.22
CA LYS A 154 -15.42 5.36 -10.23
C LYS A 154 -13.88 5.43 -10.23
N GLN A 155 -13.20 4.51 -9.55
CA GLN A 155 -11.74 4.40 -9.61
C GLN A 155 -11.25 4.01 -11.02
N MET A 156 -11.98 3.13 -11.71
CA MET A 156 -11.73 2.81 -13.12
C MET A 156 -11.98 4.01 -14.06
N GLU A 157 -13.00 4.83 -13.78
CA GLU A 157 -13.27 6.06 -14.52
C GLU A 157 -12.11 7.06 -14.42
N TYR A 158 -11.64 7.35 -13.19
CA TYR A 158 -10.49 8.23 -12.98
C TYR A 158 -9.19 7.66 -13.56
N TYR A 159 -9.01 6.34 -13.60
CA TYR A 159 -7.88 5.75 -14.31
C TYR A 159 -7.95 5.98 -15.83
N LYS A 160 -9.15 5.92 -16.44
CA LYS A 160 -9.33 6.27 -17.85
C LYS A 160 -9.00 7.74 -18.12
N GLU A 161 -9.36 8.64 -17.21
CA GLU A 161 -9.02 10.07 -17.23
C GLU A 161 -7.51 10.29 -17.10
N TYR A 162 -6.87 9.69 -16.09
CA TYR A 162 -5.42 9.71 -15.88
C TYR A 162 -4.63 9.28 -17.12
N ARG A 163 -5.09 8.26 -17.85
CA ARG A 163 -4.43 7.82 -19.11
C ARG A 163 -4.45 8.91 -20.18
N ILE A 164 -5.49 9.74 -20.22
CA ILE A 164 -5.61 10.89 -21.12
C ILE A 164 -4.65 12.00 -20.68
N GLU A 165 -4.62 12.35 -19.39
CA GLU A 165 -3.71 13.37 -18.86
C GLU A 165 -2.23 12.96 -19.00
N LEU A 166 -1.89 11.71 -18.72
CA LEU A 166 -0.56 11.16 -18.96
C LEU A 166 -0.17 11.29 -20.45
N ALA A 167 -1.09 10.97 -21.37
CA ALA A 167 -0.86 11.12 -22.81
C ALA A 167 -0.69 12.58 -23.26
N LYS A 168 -1.34 13.56 -22.60
CA LYS A 168 -1.07 14.98 -22.82
C LYS A 168 0.33 15.39 -22.35
N VAL A 169 0.78 14.87 -21.19
CA VAL A 169 2.08 15.21 -20.59
C VAL A 169 3.27 14.62 -21.36
N THR A 170 3.15 13.39 -21.88
CA THR A 170 4.31 12.68 -22.48
C THR A 170 4.11 12.15 -23.90
N GLY A 171 2.95 12.36 -24.51
CA GLY A 171 2.59 11.82 -25.82
C GLY A 171 2.11 10.36 -25.76
N LYS A 172 1.16 10.00 -26.63
CA LYS A 172 0.45 8.71 -26.62
C LYS A 172 1.38 7.49 -26.57
N ARG A 173 2.44 7.43 -27.37
CA ARG A 173 3.36 6.28 -27.45
C ARG A 173 4.12 6.05 -26.14
N LYS A 174 4.62 7.11 -25.51
CA LYS A 174 5.36 7.01 -24.24
C LYS A 174 4.41 6.77 -23.05
N ALA A 175 3.21 7.33 -23.08
CA ALA A 175 2.17 7.01 -22.10
C ALA A 175 1.80 5.52 -22.15
N ALA A 176 1.60 4.93 -23.34
CA ALA A 176 1.36 3.49 -23.49
C ALA A 176 2.52 2.64 -22.95
N GLY A 177 3.78 3.06 -23.17
CA GLY A 177 4.96 2.40 -22.58
C GLY A 177 4.98 2.46 -21.04
N ILE A 178 4.67 3.62 -20.45
CA ILE A 178 4.55 3.77 -18.99
C ILE A 178 3.45 2.83 -18.46
N LEU A 179 2.25 2.88 -19.03
CA LEU A 179 1.11 2.06 -18.59
C LEU A 179 1.35 0.56 -18.75
N SER A 180 2.06 0.13 -19.80
CA SER A 180 2.38 -1.29 -19.98
C SER A 180 3.50 -1.77 -19.04
N GLY A 181 4.44 -0.91 -18.66
CA GLY A 181 5.54 -1.26 -17.75
C GLY A 181 5.22 -1.06 -16.27
N ALA A 182 4.20 -0.25 -15.95
CA ALA A 182 3.80 0.11 -14.59
C ALA A 182 3.21 -1.07 -13.81
N VAL A 183 3.49 -1.10 -12.51
CA VAL A 183 2.86 -2.04 -11.57
C VAL A 183 1.54 -1.44 -11.09
N HIS A 184 0.46 -2.19 -11.30
CA HIS A 184 -0.89 -1.83 -10.88
C HIS A 184 -1.23 -2.60 -9.61
N LEU A 185 -1.29 -1.92 -8.47
CA LEU A 185 -1.63 -2.53 -7.18
C LEU A 185 -3.13 -2.36 -6.92
N MET A 186 -3.81 -3.41 -6.48
CA MET A 186 -5.21 -3.35 -6.05
C MET A 186 -5.41 -3.99 -4.67
N SER A 187 -6.14 -3.31 -3.80
CA SER A 187 -6.49 -3.81 -2.46
C SER A 187 -7.95 -3.52 -2.13
N PHE A 188 -8.79 -4.55 -2.17
CA PHE A 188 -10.23 -4.46 -1.95
C PHE A 188 -10.74 -5.71 -1.22
N GLY A 189 -11.99 -5.65 -0.75
CA GLY A 189 -12.71 -6.80 -0.18
C GLY A 189 -12.81 -6.79 1.34
N ASN A 190 -11.82 -6.22 2.06
CA ASN A 190 -11.89 -6.13 3.52
C ASN A 190 -13.08 -5.24 3.96
N GLY A 191 -13.28 -4.10 3.28
CA GLY A 191 -14.48 -3.27 3.42
C GLY A 191 -15.77 -4.03 3.12
N ASP A 192 -15.83 -4.79 2.02
CA ASP A 192 -17.03 -5.54 1.61
C ASP A 192 -17.47 -6.57 2.66
N PHE A 193 -16.52 -7.25 3.32
CA PHE A 193 -16.83 -8.20 4.37
C PHE A 193 -17.09 -7.52 5.72
N PHE A 194 -16.12 -6.77 6.24
CA PHE A 194 -16.20 -6.23 7.60
C PHE A 194 -17.13 -5.02 7.72
N GLN A 195 -17.03 -4.06 6.80
CA GLN A 195 -17.77 -2.81 6.85
C GLN A 195 -19.16 -2.93 6.20
N ASN A 196 -19.47 -4.03 5.50
CA ASN A 196 -20.79 -4.25 4.90
C ASN A 196 -21.36 -5.62 5.28
N TYR A 197 -20.91 -6.72 4.67
CA TYR A 197 -21.57 -8.03 4.77
C TYR A 197 -21.83 -8.53 6.19
N TYR A 198 -20.84 -8.46 7.10
CA TYR A 198 -21.05 -8.98 8.47
C TYR A 198 -22.07 -8.16 9.28
N ILE A 199 -22.15 -6.84 9.07
CA ILE A 199 -23.06 -5.95 9.79
C ILE A 199 -24.42 -5.73 9.10
N ASN A 200 -24.50 -5.95 7.79
CA ASN A 200 -25.69 -5.69 6.98
C ASN A 200 -26.63 -6.91 6.93
N SER A 201 -27.66 -6.90 7.77
CA SER A 201 -28.66 -7.99 7.85
C SER A 201 -29.46 -8.19 6.55
N SER A 202 -29.68 -7.13 5.77
CA SER A 202 -30.35 -7.24 4.47
C SER A 202 -29.48 -7.96 3.44
N LEU A 203 -28.19 -7.63 3.37
CA LEU A 203 -27.26 -8.28 2.45
C LEU A 203 -27.07 -9.78 2.79
N ARG A 204 -27.02 -10.12 4.09
CA ARG A 204 -26.97 -11.52 4.57
C ARG A 204 -28.26 -12.32 4.37
N ARG A 205 -29.40 -11.67 4.10
CA ARG A 205 -30.64 -12.34 3.67
C ARG A 205 -30.68 -12.61 2.16
N LEU A 206 -29.92 -11.84 1.38
CA LEU A 206 -29.87 -11.95 -0.08
C LEU A 206 -28.76 -12.88 -0.58
N TYR A 207 -27.66 -12.99 0.17
CA TYR A 207 -26.52 -13.84 -0.18
C TYR A 207 -25.99 -14.56 1.06
N THR A 208 -25.68 -15.85 0.89
CA THR A 208 -24.75 -16.56 1.77
C THR A 208 -23.33 -15.98 1.63
N GLN A 209 -22.44 -16.34 2.56
CA GLN A 209 -21.06 -15.83 2.56
C GLN A 209 -20.31 -16.31 1.30
N ASP A 210 -20.61 -17.52 0.83
CA ASP A 210 -19.98 -18.09 -0.35
C ASP A 210 -20.46 -17.39 -1.63
N GLU A 211 -21.76 -17.15 -1.78
CA GLU A 211 -22.34 -16.43 -2.92
C GLU A 211 -21.85 -14.98 -2.98
N PHE A 212 -21.76 -14.30 -1.83
CA PHE A 212 -21.18 -12.96 -1.77
C PHE A 212 -19.70 -12.98 -2.15
N SER A 213 -18.92 -13.96 -1.66
CA SER A 213 -17.54 -14.17 -2.09
C SER A 213 -17.44 -14.35 -3.61
N GLN A 214 -18.30 -15.18 -4.21
CA GLN A 214 -18.33 -15.38 -5.66
C GLN A 214 -18.70 -14.10 -6.42
N LEU A 215 -19.60 -13.26 -5.88
CA LEU A 215 -19.95 -11.96 -6.46
C LEU A 215 -18.74 -11.03 -6.51
N LEU A 216 -17.99 -10.90 -5.41
CA LEU A 216 -16.77 -10.08 -5.36
C LEU A 216 -15.69 -10.62 -6.32
N ILE A 217 -15.50 -11.94 -6.39
CA ILE A 217 -14.56 -12.58 -7.33
C ILE A 217 -14.92 -12.28 -8.80
N ARG A 218 -16.21 -12.27 -9.16
CA ARG A 218 -16.66 -11.85 -10.50
C ARG A 218 -16.34 -10.37 -10.78
N ARG A 219 -16.41 -9.50 -9.78
CA ARG A 219 -16.05 -8.06 -9.90
C ARG A 219 -14.55 -7.87 -10.07
N PHE A 220 -13.73 -8.54 -9.26
CA PHE A 220 -12.27 -8.64 -9.43
C PHE A 220 -11.90 -9.06 -10.86
N ALA A 221 -12.47 -10.17 -11.35
CA ALA A 221 -12.18 -10.68 -12.68
C ALA A 221 -12.59 -9.75 -13.82
N SER A 222 -13.65 -8.96 -13.64
CA SER A 222 -14.05 -7.90 -14.59
C SER A 222 -13.02 -6.76 -14.58
N PHE A 223 -12.68 -6.25 -13.39
CA PHE A 223 -11.78 -5.12 -13.23
C PHE A 223 -10.37 -5.40 -13.78
N VAL A 224 -9.84 -6.61 -13.56
CA VAL A 224 -8.58 -7.07 -14.16
C VAL A 224 -8.64 -7.07 -15.69
N LYS A 225 -9.74 -7.56 -16.28
CA LYS A 225 -9.92 -7.54 -17.75
C LYS A 225 -9.99 -6.12 -18.29
N ASP A 226 -10.68 -5.22 -17.59
CA ASP A 226 -10.78 -3.81 -17.97
C ASP A 226 -9.41 -3.12 -17.91
N LEU A 227 -8.63 -3.34 -16.84
CA LEU A 227 -7.24 -2.85 -16.74
C LEU A 227 -6.36 -3.40 -17.88
N HIS A 228 -6.44 -4.70 -18.17
CA HIS A 228 -5.68 -5.34 -19.25
C HIS A 228 -6.05 -4.77 -20.63
N GLY A 229 -7.35 -4.58 -20.90
CA GLY A 229 -7.85 -3.93 -22.12
C GLY A 229 -7.41 -2.46 -22.24
N LEU A 230 -7.18 -1.77 -21.11
CA LEU A 230 -6.61 -0.42 -21.06
C LEU A 230 -5.07 -0.39 -21.15
N GLY A 231 -4.40 -1.53 -21.24
CA GLY A 231 -2.97 -1.66 -21.46
C GLY A 231 -2.14 -2.07 -20.24
N ALA A 232 -2.75 -2.30 -19.07
CA ALA A 232 -2.02 -2.81 -17.91
C ALA A 232 -1.50 -4.23 -18.17
N ARG A 233 -0.25 -4.51 -17.78
CA ARG A 233 0.36 -5.85 -17.93
C ARG A 233 0.87 -6.44 -16.62
N ARG A 234 1.25 -5.61 -15.65
CA ARG A 234 1.77 -6.04 -14.34
C ARG A 234 0.77 -5.63 -13.27
N ILE A 235 0.09 -6.61 -12.66
CA ILE A 235 -1.00 -6.38 -11.71
C ILE A 235 -0.76 -7.18 -10.42
N GLY A 236 -0.62 -6.50 -9.29
CA GLY A 236 -0.60 -7.11 -7.96
C GLY A 236 -1.94 -6.91 -7.26
N ALA A 237 -2.58 -7.98 -6.82
CA ALA A 237 -3.84 -7.92 -6.08
C ALA A 237 -3.66 -8.47 -4.66
N THR A 238 -3.93 -7.69 -3.62
CA THR A 238 -3.76 -8.20 -2.26
C THR A 238 -4.82 -9.24 -1.91
N SER A 239 -4.43 -10.20 -1.08
CA SER A 239 -5.36 -11.07 -0.37
C SER A 239 -6.18 -10.27 0.66
N LEU A 240 -7.20 -10.89 1.25
CA LEU A 240 -7.77 -10.41 2.51
C LEU A 240 -6.78 -10.66 3.67
N PRO A 241 -6.72 -9.77 4.68
CA PRO A 241 -5.97 -10.00 5.92
C PRO A 241 -6.65 -11.06 6.82
N PRO A 242 -6.07 -11.45 7.97
CA PRO A 242 -6.78 -12.17 9.03
C PRO A 242 -7.87 -11.31 9.68
N VAL A 243 -9.00 -11.12 8.96
CA VAL A 243 -10.12 -10.23 9.35
C VAL A 243 -10.60 -10.52 10.78
N GLY A 244 -10.67 -11.79 11.18
CA GLY A 244 -11.07 -12.21 12.52
C GLY A 244 -10.09 -11.83 13.63
N CYS A 245 -8.85 -11.43 13.31
CA CYS A 245 -7.86 -10.95 14.28
C CYS A 245 -7.63 -9.42 14.24
N LEU A 246 -8.31 -8.66 13.39
CA LEU A 246 -8.24 -7.20 13.44
C LEU A 246 -8.91 -6.68 14.74
N PRO A 247 -8.42 -5.61 15.39
CA PRO A 247 -8.92 -5.17 16.70
C PRO A 247 -10.43 -4.87 16.74
N ALA A 248 -11.01 -4.25 15.70
CA ALA A 248 -12.43 -3.92 15.66
C ALA A 248 -13.33 -5.18 15.54
N PRO A 249 -13.09 -6.14 14.62
CA PRO A 249 -13.69 -7.47 14.67
C PRO A 249 -13.57 -8.17 16.03
N ILE A 250 -12.39 -8.19 16.66
CA ILE A 250 -12.18 -8.76 17.99
C ILE A 250 -13.11 -8.12 19.04
N ASN A 251 -13.26 -6.79 19.01
CA ASN A 251 -14.09 -6.03 19.94
C ASN A 251 -15.60 -6.15 19.67
N LEU A 252 -16.01 -6.29 18.40
CA LEU A 252 -17.42 -6.36 17.99
C LEU A 252 -17.99 -7.79 18.04
N PHE A 253 -17.19 -8.80 17.72
CA PHE A 253 -17.66 -10.18 17.51
C PHE A 253 -16.85 -11.25 18.26
N GLY A 254 -15.66 -10.92 18.76
CA GLY A 254 -14.68 -11.90 19.26
C GLY A 254 -14.52 -11.97 20.77
N HIS A 255 -15.17 -11.09 21.54
CA HIS A 255 -15.05 -11.02 23.00
C HIS A 255 -13.58 -11.01 23.48
N GLY A 256 -12.72 -10.24 22.82
CA GLY A 256 -11.29 -10.12 23.13
C GLY A 256 -10.37 -11.17 22.48
N ARG A 257 -10.93 -12.13 21.72
CA ARG A 257 -10.18 -13.17 20.99
C ARG A 257 -10.44 -13.10 19.48
N CYS A 258 -9.54 -13.69 18.69
CA CYS A 258 -9.73 -13.79 17.25
C CYS A 258 -10.94 -14.67 16.90
N ILE A 259 -11.69 -14.30 15.86
CA ILE A 259 -12.82 -15.08 15.37
C ILE A 259 -12.36 -16.02 14.26
N SER A 260 -12.16 -17.30 14.60
CA SER A 260 -11.69 -18.35 13.67
C SER A 260 -12.54 -18.44 12.40
N ARG A 261 -13.88 -18.33 12.52
CA ARG A 261 -14.80 -18.32 11.37
C ARG A 261 -14.46 -17.23 10.35
N LEU A 262 -14.20 -15.99 10.79
CA LEU A 262 -13.91 -14.88 9.88
C LEU A 262 -12.55 -15.06 9.18
N ASN A 263 -11.56 -15.65 9.87
CA ASN A 263 -10.28 -16.00 9.27
C ASN A 263 -10.43 -17.14 8.24
N ALA A 264 -11.23 -18.16 8.51
CA ALA A 264 -11.51 -19.24 7.58
C ALA A 264 -12.27 -18.74 6.33
N GLU A 265 -13.23 -17.83 6.51
CA GLU A 265 -13.95 -17.14 5.42
C GLU A 265 -13.00 -16.29 4.56
N ALA A 266 -12.09 -15.53 5.19
CA ALA A 266 -11.05 -14.76 4.49
C ALA A 266 -10.10 -15.66 3.69
N GLN A 267 -9.60 -16.75 4.28
CA GLN A 267 -8.76 -17.74 3.57
C GLN A 267 -9.52 -18.43 2.42
N ASN A 268 -10.82 -18.67 2.57
CA ASN A 268 -11.64 -19.24 1.49
C ASN A 268 -11.77 -18.28 0.31
N PHE A 269 -11.98 -16.99 0.59
CA PHE A 269 -11.93 -15.95 -0.44
C PHE A 269 -10.55 -15.87 -1.10
N ASN A 270 -9.46 -15.91 -0.32
CA ASN A 270 -8.09 -15.84 -0.82
C ASN A 270 -7.75 -17.01 -1.75
N ARG A 271 -8.24 -18.23 -1.49
CA ARG A 271 -8.12 -19.37 -2.42
C ARG A 271 -8.86 -19.13 -3.73
N LYS A 272 -10.08 -18.59 -3.68
CA LYS A 272 -10.86 -18.23 -4.89
C LYS A 272 -10.18 -17.11 -5.69
N LEU A 273 -9.60 -16.13 -5.02
CA LEU A 273 -8.85 -15.02 -5.63
C LEU A 273 -7.64 -15.55 -6.40
N ASN A 274 -6.83 -16.41 -5.76
CA ASN A 274 -5.70 -17.10 -6.39
C ASN A 274 -6.12 -17.92 -7.62
N ALA A 275 -7.10 -18.82 -7.48
CA ALA A 275 -7.58 -19.65 -8.59
C ALA A 275 -8.09 -18.80 -9.78
N THR A 276 -8.76 -17.68 -9.49
CA THR A 276 -9.25 -16.75 -10.51
C THR A 276 -8.10 -15.97 -11.15
N ALA A 277 -7.09 -15.55 -10.38
CA ALA A 277 -5.90 -14.90 -10.89
C ALA A 277 -5.12 -15.81 -11.86
N SER A 278 -4.87 -17.07 -11.48
CA SER A 278 -4.25 -18.07 -12.37
C SER A 278 -5.05 -18.28 -13.65
N GLN A 279 -6.39 -18.33 -13.56
CA GLN A 279 -7.28 -18.47 -14.73
C GLN A 279 -7.27 -17.23 -15.64
N LEU A 280 -7.07 -16.02 -15.09
CA LEU A 280 -6.95 -14.79 -15.87
C LEU A 280 -5.59 -14.71 -16.56
N SER A 281 -4.50 -15.03 -15.86
CA SER A 281 -3.15 -15.08 -16.43
C SER A 281 -3.05 -16.07 -17.59
N SER A 282 -3.71 -17.23 -17.51
CA SER A 282 -3.72 -18.21 -18.62
C SER A 282 -4.61 -17.83 -19.81
N LYS A 283 -5.47 -16.80 -19.68
CA LYS A 283 -6.43 -16.36 -20.71
C LYS A 283 -6.14 -14.99 -21.31
N LEU A 284 -5.31 -14.17 -20.67
CA LEU A 284 -5.05 -12.78 -21.06
C LEU A 284 -3.59 -12.64 -21.51
N PRO A 285 -3.30 -12.55 -22.82
CA PRO A 285 -1.94 -12.51 -23.33
C PRO A 285 -1.09 -11.39 -22.73
N GLY A 286 0.11 -11.73 -22.28
CA GLY A 286 1.04 -10.81 -21.63
C GLY A 286 0.59 -10.26 -20.28
N LEU A 287 -0.47 -10.81 -19.67
CA LEU A 287 -0.83 -10.47 -18.28
C LEU A 287 0.08 -11.21 -17.31
N ASN A 288 0.73 -10.44 -16.46
CA ASN A 288 1.41 -10.89 -15.26
C ASN A 288 0.58 -10.42 -14.06
N LEU A 289 -0.16 -11.34 -13.46
CA LEU A 289 -1.08 -11.09 -12.35
C LEU A 289 -0.68 -11.98 -11.17
N VAL A 290 -0.31 -11.34 -10.06
CA VAL A 290 0.13 -11.97 -8.82
C VAL A 290 -0.85 -11.62 -7.71
N VAL A 291 -1.25 -12.61 -6.90
CA VAL A 291 -1.94 -12.35 -5.64
C VAL A 291 -0.90 -12.18 -4.55
N LEU A 292 -0.91 -11.02 -3.90
CA LEU A 292 0.01 -10.62 -2.85
C LEU A 292 -0.61 -11.01 -1.50
N ASP A 293 -0.07 -12.03 -0.84
CA ASP A 293 -0.54 -12.51 0.45
C ASP A 293 -0.15 -11.56 1.58
N ILE A 294 -1.13 -10.80 2.05
CA ILE A 294 -1.07 -10.01 3.29
C ILE A 294 -1.66 -10.75 4.49
N PHE A 295 -2.26 -11.92 4.29
CA PHE A 295 -2.81 -12.71 5.38
C PHE A 295 -1.69 -13.26 6.26
N THR A 296 -0.74 -13.95 5.64
CA THR A 296 0.36 -14.64 6.34
C THR A 296 1.26 -13.69 7.13
N PRO A 297 1.89 -12.65 6.54
CA PRO A 297 2.79 -11.77 7.29
C PRO A 297 2.07 -10.99 8.40
N LEU A 298 0.80 -10.59 8.22
CA LEU A 298 0.05 -9.95 9.30
C LEU A 298 -0.33 -10.95 10.41
N MET A 299 -0.60 -12.22 10.07
CA MET A 299 -0.85 -13.26 11.06
C MET A 299 0.42 -13.60 11.85
N GLU A 300 1.60 -13.63 11.22
CA GLU A 300 2.90 -13.80 11.88
C GLU A 300 3.14 -12.71 12.93
N LEU A 301 2.91 -11.43 12.58
CA LEU A 301 2.97 -10.31 13.54
C LEU A 301 1.99 -10.47 14.72
N ILE A 302 0.86 -11.15 14.53
CA ILE A 302 -0.14 -11.39 15.58
C ILE A 302 0.24 -12.59 16.47
N THR A 303 0.89 -13.63 15.91
CA THR A 303 1.20 -14.88 16.63
C THR A 303 2.60 -14.90 17.26
N SER A 304 3.58 -14.26 16.62
CA SER A 304 4.98 -14.15 17.07
C SER A 304 5.44 -12.68 17.22
N PRO A 305 4.69 -11.79 17.88
CA PRO A 305 4.99 -10.35 17.89
C PRO A 305 6.40 -10.01 18.38
N SER A 306 6.87 -10.70 19.44
CA SER A 306 8.19 -10.44 20.04
C SER A 306 9.36 -10.78 19.13
N GLU A 307 9.21 -11.75 18.21
CA GLU A 307 10.23 -12.11 17.21
C GLU A 307 10.41 -11.02 16.14
N HIS A 308 9.43 -10.13 16.02
CA HIS A 308 9.39 -9.03 15.05
C HIS A 308 9.40 -7.64 15.70
N GLY A 309 9.68 -7.54 17.02
CA GLY A 309 9.79 -6.28 17.76
C GLY A 309 8.48 -5.65 18.26
N PHE A 310 7.35 -6.34 18.10
CA PHE A 310 6.04 -5.87 18.54
C PHE A 310 5.68 -6.38 19.94
N ALA A 311 4.80 -5.66 20.64
CA ALA A 311 4.33 -5.97 21.99
C ALA A 311 2.80 -5.99 22.11
N GLU A 312 2.06 -5.20 21.34
CA GLU A 312 0.59 -5.17 21.35
C GLU A 312 0.02 -5.48 19.95
N VAL A 313 -0.87 -6.48 19.92
CA VAL A 313 -1.44 -7.07 18.69
C VAL A 313 -2.98 -7.08 18.68
N ARG A 314 -3.62 -6.76 19.82
CA ARG A 314 -5.07 -6.85 20.02
C ARG A 314 -5.76 -5.49 20.03
N LYS A 315 -4.99 -4.40 20.18
CA LYS A 315 -5.48 -3.03 20.27
C LYS A 315 -4.77 -2.15 19.25
N GLY A 316 -5.50 -1.19 18.70
CA GLY A 316 -4.89 -0.06 17.98
C GLY A 316 -4.13 0.85 18.94
N CYS A 317 -2.96 1.37 18.53
CA CYS A 317 -2.21 2.40 19.25
C CYS A 317 -3.05 3.67 19.48
N CYS A 318 -3.90 4.01 18.51
CA CYS A 318 -4.85 5.11 18.55
C CYS A 318 -6.25 4.59 18.92
N GLY A 319 -6.71 4.86 20.15
CA GLY A 319 -8.00 4.35 20.59
C GLY A 319 -8.24 4.44 22.10
N THR A 320 -8.50 5.63 22.63
CA THR A 320 -9.15 5.92 23.93
C THR A 320 -8.53 5.35 25.22
N GLY A 321 -7.45 4.57 25.20
CA GLY A 321 -6.75 4.03 26.39
C GLY A 321 -7.55 3.05 27.26
N THR A 322 -8.87 2.98 27.05
CA THR A 322 -9.84 2.08 27.66
C THR A 322 -10.07 0.87 26.76
N SER A 323 -10.63 -0.21 27.32
CA SER A 323 -10.60 -1.58 26.79
C SER A 323 -11.35 -1.87 25.46
N ARG A 324 -11.69 -0.86 24.65
CA ARG A 324 -12.39 -1.00 23.36
C ARG A 324 -11.77 -0.10 22.30
N THR A 325 -11.05 -0.68 21.34
CA THR A 325 -10.51 0.05 20.19
C THR A 325 -11.63 0.49 19.26
N THR A 326 -11.66 1.75 18.86
CA THR A 326 -12.60 2.29 17.85
C THR A 326 -12.10 1.94 16.44
N VAL A 327 -13.02 1.81 15.47
CA VAL A 327 -12.67 1.46 14.07
C VAL A 327 -11.60 2.38 13.49
N LEU A 328 -11.73 3.69 13.76
CA LEU A 328 -10.77 4.73 13.39
C LEU A 328 -10.31 5.52 14.62
N CYS A 329 -9.22 6.27 14.48
CA CYS A 329 -8.89 7.37 15.39
C CYS A 329 -10.06 8.37 15.52
N LYS A 330 -10.15 9.04 16.68
CA LYS A 330 -11.10 10.14 16.91
C LYS A 330 -10.36 11.47 17.03
N PRO A 331 -10.76 12.53 16.30
CA PRO A 331 -10.18 13.86 16.47
C PRO A 331 -10.29 14.31 17.93
N ARG A 332 -9.21 14.92 18.45
CA ARG A 332 -9.17 15.59 19.77
C ARG A 332 -9.57 14.71 20.97
N ARG A 333 -9.42 13.38 20.88
CA ARG A 333 -9.55 12.48 22.05
C ARG A 333 -8.19 11.96 22.50
N GLU A 334 -8.03 11.87 23.81
CA GLU A 334 -6.88 11.25 24.48
C GLU A 334 -6.84 9.73 24.24
N GLY A 335 -5.64 9.15 24.34
CA GLY A 335 -5.41 7.72 24.11
C GLY A 335 -4.73 7.39 22.78
N VAL A 336 -3.54 7.96 22.57
CA VAL A 336 -2.55 7.50 21.57
C VAL A 336 -1.37 6.91 22.32
N CYS A 337 -0.90 5.74 21.91
CA CYS A 337 0.26 5.10 22.53
C CYS A 337 1.54 5.94 22.31
N ALA A 338 2.48 5.86 23.26
CA ALA A 338 3.77 6.53 23.13
C ALA A 338 4.57 5.99 21.94
N ASN A 339 4.68 4.65 21.87
CA ASN A 339 5.55 3.90 20.96
C ASN A 339 4.74 3.13 19.90
N PRO A 340 4.32 3.76 18.78
CA PRO A 340 3.56 3.08 17.72
C PRO A 340 4.33 1.92 17.08
N GLU A 341 5.66 1.94 17.12
CA GLU A 341 6.52 0.86 16.60
C GLU A 341 6.33 -0.47 17.34
N GLN A 342 5.84 -0.44 18.59
CA GLN A 342 5.56 -1.65 19.38
C GLN A 342 4.12 -2.19 19.18
N TYR A 343 3.32 -1.55 18.33
CA TYR A 343 1.94 -1.92 18.05
C TYR A 343 1.80 -2.42 16.61
N VAL A 344 1.15 -3.56 16.42
CA VAL A 344 0.85 -4.06 15.06
C VAL A 344 -0.21 -3.17 14.40
N PHE A 345 -1.20 -2.72 15.17
CA PHE A 345 -2.34 -1.93 14.68
C PHE A 345 -2.26 -0.47 15.09
N TRP A 346 -2.51 0.41 14.14
CA TRP A 346 -2.64 1.84 14.39
C TRP A 346 -4.01 2.16 14.97
N ASP A 347 -5.09 1.66 14.38
CA ASP A 347 -6.46 1.84 14.86
C ASP A 347 -7.22 0.50 14.94
N GLY A 348 -8.53 0.50 14.70
CA GLY A 348 -9.36 -0.71 14.78
C GLY A 348 -9.13 -1.70 13.64
N VAL A 349 -8.55 -1.31 12.51
CA VAL A 349 -8.36 -2.19 11.34
C VAL A 349 -7.06 -1.97 10.57
N HIS A 350 -6.41 -0.83 10.69
CA HIS A 350 -5.21 -0.50 9.91
C HIS A 350 -3.91 -0.82 10.67
N PRO A 351 -2.87 -1.38 10.01
CA PRO A 351 -1.56 -1.58 10.64
C PRO A 351 -0.83 -0.25 10.90
N THR A 352 0.14 -0.28 11.81
CA THR A 352 1.10 0.83 12.00
C THR A 352 2.10 0.94 10.86
N GLN A 353 2.86 2.04 10.79
CA GLN A 353 3.96 2.17 9.83
C GLN A 353 4.97 1.02 9.97
N ALA A 354 5.29 0.60 11.20
CA ALA A 354 6.22 -0.50 11.47
C ALA A 354 5.67 -1.84 10.93
N ALA A 355 4.39 -2.14 11.18
CA ALA A 355 3.76 -3.35 10.64
C ALA A 355 3.62 -3.29 9.11
N ASN A 356 3.28 -2.13 8.54
CA ASN A 356 3.25 -1.92 7.09
C ASN A 356 4.62 -2.13 6.45
N GLN A 357 5.73 -1.78 7.11
CA GLN A 357 7.08 -2.02 6.61
C GLN A 357 7.40 -3.52 6.55
N TYR A 358 7.08 -4.27 7.62
CA TYR A 358 7.27 -5.72 7.65
C TYR A 358 6.46 -6.43 6.54
N ILE A 359 5.17 -6.08 6.42
CA ILE A 359 4.29 -6.61 5.37
C ILE A 359 4.83 -6.24 3.98
N ALA A 360 5.32 -5.01 3.79
CA ALA A 360 5.88 -4.57 2.51
C ALA A 360 7.11 -5.37 2.08
N HIS A 361 8.03 -5.72 2.99
CA HIS A 361 9.17 -6.58 2.64
C HIS A 361 8.70 -7.94 2.10
N SER A 362 7.75 -8.59 2.80
CA SER A 362 7.14 -9.85 2.33
C SER A 362 6.45 -9.68 0.96
N LEU A 363 5.73 -8.58 0.74
CA LEU A 363 5.07 -8.34 -0.55
C LEU A 363 6.04 -8.01 -1.69
N ILE A 364 7.20 -7.42 -1.42
CA ILE A 364 8.23 -7.18 -2.43
C ILE A 364 8.77 -8.51 -2.93
N ASP A 365 9.11 -9.44 -2.03
CA ASP A 365 9.63 -10.76 -2.39
C ASP A 365 8.62 -11.58 -3.20
N GLN A 366 7.34 -11.57 -2.78
CA GLN A 366 6.24 -12.15 -3.55
C GLN A 366 6.02 -11.45 -4.91
N GLY A 367 6.27 -10.14 -4.94
CA GLY A 367 6.08 -9.25 -6.09
C GLY A 367 7.21 -9.28 -7.12
N ILE A 368 8.35 -9.94 -6.87
CA ILE A 368 9.47 -10.06 -7.83
C ILE A 368 8.97 -10.56 -9.20
N ALA A 369 8.03 -11.50 -9.20
CA ALA A 369 7.42 -12.01 -10.41
C ALA A 369 6.80 -10.91 -11.28
N LEU A 370 6.28 -9.81 -10.72
CA LEU A 370 5.66 -8.70 -11.47
C LEU A 370 6.66 -7.84 -12.24
N ILE A 371 7.94 -7.86 -11.87
CA ILE A 371 8.99 -6.99 -12.46
C ILE A 371 9.97 -7.75 -13.36
N ALA A 372 9.97 -9.08 -13.28
CA ALA A 372 10.49 -9.96 -14.33
C ALA A 372 9.77 -9.76 -15.68
#